data_AF-A0A2V8ZE87-F1
#
_entry.id   AF-A0A2V8ZE87-F1
#
_cell.length_a   1.000
_cell.length_b   1.000
_cell.length_c   1.000
_cell.angle_alpha   90.00
_cell.angle_beta   90.00
_cell.angle_gamma   90.00
#
_symmetry.space_group_name_H-M   'P 1'
#
loop_
_entity.id
_entity.type
_entity.pdbx_description
1 polymer ?
#
loop_
_entity_poly.entity_id
_entity_poly.type
_entity_poly.pdbx_seq_one_letter_code
_entity_poly.pdbx_strand_id
1 'polypeptide(L)'
;MGDIVEIYNDYKEKADFLTVYVREAHPTDEWQMKSNVKDDVCYAQPKTLEQRVAIAKDFTSRYKFPLPFGIDDMSNAADSVYSAWPERLYIIDETGHLAYRGGMGPFHYKPAEVRDWLAAKYGAVKHEAPVAVAPASSATASASPSATGASAPSGQAPGGSTK
;
A
#
# COMPACT_ATOMS: atom_id res chain seq x y z
N MET A 1 5.31 -2.53 -0.21
CA MET A 1 4.75 -3.89 -0.29
C MET A 1 5.57 -4.85 -1.16
N GLY A 2 6.28 -4.39 -2.21
CA GLY A 2 6.94 -5.26 -3.19
C GLY A 2 7.77 -6.39 -2.58
N ASP A 3 8.69 -6.06 -1.68
CA ASP A 3 9.63 -7.04 -1.12
C ASP A 3 8.95 -8.23 -0.43
N ILE A 4 7.92 -7.99 0.40
CA ILE A 4 7.21 -9.08 1.10
C ILE A 4 6.39 -9.94 0.15
N VAL A 5 5.84 -9.34 -0.91
CA VAL A 5 5.10 -10.08 -1.94
C VAL A 5 6.05 -10.95 -2.77
N GLU A 6 7.23 -10.45 -3.09
CA GLU A 6 8.28 -11.25 -3.74
C GLU A 6 8.73 -12.40 -2.84
N ILE A 7 9.04 -12.13 -1.56
CA ILE A 7 9.43 -13.16 -0.60
C ILE A 7 8.33 -14.23 -0.45
N TYR A 8 7.07 -13.81 -0.38
CA TYR A 8 5.93 -14.73 -0.37
C TYR A 8 5.91 -15.62 -1.62
N ASN A 9 6.03 -15.05 -2.82
CA ASN A 9 6.00 -15.84 -4.05
C ASN A 9 7.14 -16.86 -4.14
N ASP A 10 8.31 -16.53 -3.59
CA ASP A 10 9.50 -17.36 -3.63
C ASP A 10 9.42 -18.54 -2.65
N TYR A 11 8.79 -18.33 -1.49
CA TYR A 11 8.86 -19.26 -0.36
C TYR A 11 7.51 -19.83 0.11
N LYS A 12 6.37 -19.45 -0.48
CA LYS A 12 5.03 -19.94 -0.07
C LYS A 12 4.82 -21.45 -0.15
N GLU A 13 5.63 -22.16 -0.94
CA GLU A 13 5.59 -23.63 -1.01
C GLU A 13 6.45 -24.30 0.09
N LYS A 14 7.17 -23.50 0.89
CA LYS A 14 8.12 -23.95 1.91
C LYS A 14 7.82 -23.41 3.31
N ALA A 15 7.16 -22.26 3.40
CA ALA A 15 6.77 -21.61 4.64
C ALA A 15 5.38 -20.97 4.49
N ASP A 16 4.63 -20.96 5.59
CA ASP A 16 3.36 -20.24 5.67
C ASP A 16 3.60 -18.75 5.92
N PHE A 17 2.71 -17.92 5.36
CA PHE A 17 2.75 -16.46 5.53
C PHE A 17 1.40 -15.97 6.02
N LEU A 18 1.43 -15.02 6.95
CA LEU A 18 0.25 -14.32 7.44
C LEU A 18 0.61 -12.86 7.69
N THR A 19 -0.14 -11.95 7.09
CA THR A 19 -0.15 -10.53 7.49
C THR A 19 -1.32 -10.30 8.43
N VAL A 20 -1.09 -9.63 9.55
CA VAL A 20 -2.16 -9.29 10.50
C VAL A 20 -2.34 -7.77 10.53
N TYR A 21 -3.54 -7.30 10.20
CA TYR A 21 -3.90 -5.89 10.29
C TYR A 21 -4.14 -5.47 11.73
N VAL A 22 -3.36 -4.50 12.22
CA VAL A 22 -3.49 -3.94 13.57
C VAL A 22 -4.08 -2.53 13.52
N ARG A 23 -4.14 -1.84 14.66
CA ARG A 23 -4.61 -0.45 14.75
C ARG A 23 -3.79 0.52 13.88
N GLU A 24 -4.41 1.62 13.45
CA GLU A 24 -3.78 2.62 12.59
C GLU A 24 -2.56 3.25 13.26
N ALA A 25 -1.49 3.46 12.48
CA ALA A 25 -0.33 4.23 12.94
C ALA A 25 -0.57 5.74 12.91
N HIS A 26 -1.39 6.19 11.96
CA HIS A 26 -1.59 7.60 11.65
C HIS A 26 -3.05 7.91 11.31
N PRO A 27 -3.99 7.74 12.26
CA PRO A 27 -5.39 7.97 11.99
C PRO A 27 -5.72 9.47 11.87
N THR A 28 -6.81 9.80 11.16
CA THR A 28 -7.25 11.18 10.89
C THR A 28 -7.68 11.94 12.15
N ASP A 29 -8.11 11.23 13.19
CA ASP A 29 -8.57 11.77 14.46
C ASP A 29 -7.49 11.81 15.55
N GLU A 30 -6.23 11.49 15.20
CA GLU A 30 -5.06 11.67 16.06
C GLU A 30 -3.93 12.41 15.31
N TRP A 31 -2.98 11.68 14.72
CA TRP A 31 -1.84 12.23 13.99
C TRP A 31 -1.77 11.70 12.55
N GLN A 32 -2.37 12.44 11.63
CA GLN A 32 -2.35 12.13 10.20
C GLN A 32 -1.02 12.54 9.52
N MET A 33 -0.51 11.69 8.63
CA MET A 33 0.67 11.98 7.81
C MET A 33 0.33 12.60 6.44
N LYS A 34 1.20 13.47 5.94
CA LYS A 34 1.06 14.05 4.59
C LYS A 34 1.12 13.00 3.48
N SER A 35 1.88 11.93 3.67
CA SER A 35 1.95 10.81 2.71
C SER A 35 0.59 10.12 2.57
N ASN A 36 -0.08 9.86 3.69
CA ASN A 36 -1.40 9.24 3.69
C ASN A 36 -2.46 10.10 2.98
N VAL A 37 -2.39 11.43 3.13
CA VAL A 37 -3.26 12.35 2.39
C VAL A 37 -2.99 12.29 0.88
N LYS A 38 -1.71 12.22 0.47
CA LYS A 38 -1.33 12.10 -0.94
C LYS A 38 -1.80 10.78 -1.55
N ASP A 39 -1.74 9.69 -0.78
CA ASP A 39 -2.08 8.35 -1.23
C ASP A 39 -3.56 7.98 -0.96
N ASP A 40 -4.35 8.95 -0.46
CA ASP A 40 -5.77 8.81 -0.08
C ASP A 40 -6.03 7.66 0.91
N VAL A 41 -5.10 7.44 1.84
CA VAL A 41 -5.15 6.45 2.93
C VAL A 41 -5.51 7.17 4.23
N CYS A 42 -6.69 7.79 4.27
CA CYS A 42 -7.12 8.64 5.37
C CYS A 42 -8.28 8.01 6.14
N TYR A 43 -7.97 7.32 7.24
CA TYR A 43 -8.97 6.66 8.09
C TYR A 43 -8.91 7.18 9.53
N ALA A 44 -10.06 7.28 10.19
CA ALA A 44 -10.12 7.43 11.63
C ALA A 44 -9.77 6.11 12.32
N GLN A 45 -9.35 6.17 13.57
CA GLN A 45 -9.06 4.98 14.36
C GLN A 45 -10.35 4.14 14.50
N PRO A 46 -10.36 2.86 14.04
CA PRO A 46 -11.56 2.04 14.14
C PRO A 46 -11.94 1.80 15.61
N LYS A 47 -13.23 1.94 15.92
CA LYS A 47 -13.84 1.73 17.24
C LYS A 47 -14.61 0.41 17.32
N THR A 48 -14.89 -0.20 16.17
CA THR A 48 -15.53 -1.53 16.08
C THR A 48 -14.77 -2.44 15.12
N LEU A 49 -15.00 -3.75 15.24
CA LEU A 49 -14.36 -4.72 14.36
C LEU A 49 -14.78 -4.51 12.90
N GLU A 50 -16.04 -4.16 12.66
CA GLU A 50 -16.58 -3.91 11.31
C GLU A 50 -15.86 -2.74 10.64
N GLN A 51 -15.56 -1.68 11.40
CA GLN A 51 -14.78 -0.54 10.89
C GLN A 51 -13.35 -0.97 10.54
N ARG A 52 -12.69 -1.73 11.42
CA ARG A 52 -11.35 -2.25 11.15
C ARG A 52 -11.33 -3.17 9.92
N VAL A 53 -12.35 -4.03 9.80
CA VAL A 53 -12.53 -4.92 8.64
C VAL A 53 -12.75 -4.12 7.36
N ALA A 54 -13.51 -3.03 7.41
CA ALA A 54 -13.72 -2.18 6.24
C ALA A 54 -12.41 -1.56 5.74
N ILE A 55 -11.56 -1.06 6.65
CA ILE A 55 -10.26 -0.47 6.29
C ILE A 55 -9.31 -1.54 5.75
N ALA A 56 -9.20 -2.69 6.42
CA ALA A 56 -8.42 -3.83 5.97
C ALA A 56 -8.84 -4.34 4.57
N LYS A 57 -10.14 -4.34 4.29
CA LYS A 57 -10.69 -4.69 2.96
C LYS A 57 -10.33 -3.67 1.90
N ASP A 58 -10.35 -2.38 2.23
CA ASP A 58 -9.88 -1.34 1.30
C ASP A 58 -8.40 -1.56 0.96
N PHE A 59 -7.55 -1.76 1.97
CA PHE A 59 -6.12 -2.04 1.77
C PHE A 59 -5.88 -3.22 0.82
N THR A 60 -6.49 -4.37 1.12
CA THR A 60 -6.31 -5.59 0.30
C THR A 60 -6.82 -5.41 -1.13
N SER A 61 -7.94 -4.71 -1.31
CA SER A 61 -8.52 -4.43 -2.64
C SER A 61 -7.68 -3.43 -3.44
N ARG A 62 -7.29 -2.32 -2.82
CA ARG A 62 -6.52 -1.22 -3.42
C ARG A 62 -5.16 -1.70 -3.91
N TYR A 63 -4.45 -2.48 -3.08
CA TYR A 63 -3.10 -2.94 -3.40
C TYR A 63 -3.04 -4.35 -3.99
N LYS A 64 -4.19 -5.00 -4.21
CA LYS A 64 -4.29 -6.39 -4.68
C LYS A 64 -3.37 -7.32 -3.88
N PHE A 65 -3.41 -7.17 -2.55
CA PHE A 65 -2.43 -7.78 -1.66
C PHE A 65 -2.63 -9.30 -1.61
N PRO A 66 -1.63 -10.13 -2.03
CA PRO A 66 -1.89 -11.54 -2.32
C PRO A 66 -1.66 -12.49 -1.14
N LEU A 67 -1.09 -12.02 -0.02
CA LEU A 67 -0.80 -12.87 1.13
C LEU A 67 -2.07 -13.17 1.93
N PRO A 68 -2.13 -14.32 2.64
CA PRO A 68 -3.13 -14.54 3.67
C PRO A 68 -3.17 -13.37 4.68
N PHE A 69 -4.38 -12.94 5.02
CA PHE A 69 -4.61 -11.68 5.72
C PHE A 69 -5.56 -11.88 6.90
N GLY A 70 -5.02 -11.75 8.10
CA GLY A 70 -5.76 -11.70 9.35
C GLY A 70 -6.03 -10.26 9.79
N ILE A 71 -6.96 -10.09 10.71
CA ILE A 71 -7.30 -8.80 11.30
C ILE A 71 -7.28 -9.00 12.81
N ASP A 72 -6.48 -8.19 13.51
CA ASP A 72 -6.43 -8.21 14.96
C ASP A 72 -7.78 -7.77 15.53
N ASP A 73 -8.20 -8.40 16.62
CA ASP A 73 -9.47 -8.06 17.24
C ASP A 73 -9.41 -6.67 17.92
N MET A 74 -10.57 -6.16 18.34
CA MET A 74 -10.64 -4.84 18.95
C MET A 74 -9.96 -4.74 20.33
N SER A 75 -9.57 -5.87 20.94
CA SER A 75 -8.73 -5.88 22.15
C SER A 75 -7.25 -5.62 21.84
N ASN A 76 -6.87 -5.66 20.56
CA ASN A 76 -5.50 -5.51 20.07
C ASN A 76 -4.56 -6.60 20.65
N ALA A 77 -5.06 -7.83 20.76
CA ALA A 77 -4.32 -8.93 21.37
C ALA A 77 -3.02 -9.23 20.61
N ALA A 78 -3.07 -9.26 19.27
CA ALA A 78 -1.88 -9.51 18.47
C ALA A 78 -0.90 -8.33 18.55
N ASP A 79 -1.38 -7.09 18.43
CA ASP A 79 -0.53 -5.90 18.60
C ASP A 79 0.17 -5.91 19.95
N SER A 80 -0.54 -6.21 21.03
CA SER A 80 0.01 -6.23 22.39
C SER A 80 1.09 -7.31 22.55
N VAL A 81 0.76 -8.57 22.23
CA VAL A 81 1.67 -9.72 22.44
C VAL A 81 2.90 -9.64 21.54
N TYR A 82 2.74 -9.16 20.31
CA TYR A 82 3.85 -9.03 19.36
C TYR A 82 4.45 -7.62 19.34
N SER A 83 3.96 -6.68 20.15
CA SER A 83 4.35 -5.27 20.09
C SER A 83 4.41 -4.77 18.63
N ALA A 84 3.38 -5.08 17.84
CA ALA A 84 3.43 -5.07 16.38
C ALA A 84 3.41 -3.65 15.79
N TRP A 85 2.82 -2.70 16.51
CA TRP A 85 2.71 -1.31 16.08
C TRP A 85 4.07 -0.61 15.95
N PRO A 86 4.26 0.24 14.91
CA PRO A 86 3.31 0.54 13.84
C PRO A 86 3.29 -0.55 12.76
N GLU A 87 4.42 -1.23 12.55
CA GLU A 87 4.54 -2.44 11.74
C GLU A 87 5.77 -3.25 12.22
N ARG A 88 5.72 -4.57 12.06
CA ARG A 88 6.82 -5.48 12.43
C ARG A 88 6.77 -6.80 11.68
N LEU A 89 7.93 -7.43 11.51
CA LEU A 89 8.11 -8.76 10.92
C LEU A 89 8.54 -9.76 11.99
N TYR A 90 8.05 -10.99 11.88
CA TYR A 90 8.38 -12.11 12.76
C TYR A 90 8.55 -13.39 11.96
N ILE A 91 9.39 -14.29 12.46
CA ILE A 91 9.43 -15.69 11.99
C ILE A 91 9.24 -16.57 13.22
N ILE A 92 8.24 -17.44 13.13
CA ILE A 92 7.99 -18.51 14.08
C ILE A 92 8.42 -19.81 13.40
N ASP A 93 9.31 -20.57 14.03
CA ASP A 93 9.80 -21.82 13.46
C ASP A 93 8.81 -22.99 13.66
N GLU A 94 9.12 -24.14 13.08
CA GLU A 94 8.32 -25.36 13.16
C GLU A 94 8.14 -25.91 14.59
N THR A 95 8.96 -25.45 15.56
CA THR A 95 8.83 -25.81 16.98
C THR A 95 7.94 -24.84 17.76
N GLY A 96 7.46 -23.78 17.11
CA GLY A 96 6.64 -22.73 17.72
C GLY A 96 7.47 -21.64 18.41
N HIS A 97 8.79 -21.59 18.18
CA HIS A 97 9.66 -20.57 18.78
C HIS A 97 9.90 -19.39 17.86
N LEU A 98 10.20 -18.24 18.47
CA LEU A 98 10.51 -17.02 17.74
C LEU A 98 11.94 -17.07 17.19
N ALA A 99 12.08 -17.42 15.92
CA ALA A 99 13.37 -17.50 15.23
C ALA A 99 13.86 -16.14 14.73
N TYR A 100 12.95 -15.19 14.50
CA TYR A 100 13.28 -13.82 14.14
C TYR A 100 12.25 -12.83 14.70
N ARG A 101 12.75 -11.70 15.20
CA ARG A 101 11.97 -10.53 15.62
C ARG A 101 12.56 -9.29 14.97
N GLY A 102 11.81 -8.71 14.03
CA GLY A 102 12.17 -7.45 13.41
C GLY A 102 12.06 -6.28 14.40
N GLY A 103 12.76 -5.19 14.08
CA GLY A 103 12.63 -3.95 14.85
C GLY A 103 11.29 -3.24 14.60
N MET A 104 11.10 -2.09 15.24
CA MET A 104 9.92 -1.25 15.03
C MET A 104 9.99 -0.52 13.69
N GLY A 105 8.97 -0.67 12.85
CA GLY A 105 8.87 0.08 11.60
C GLY A 105 8.55 1.57 11.78
N PRO A 106 8.65 2.38 10.71
CA PRO A 106 9.20 1.98 9.42
C PRO A 106 10.74 1.84 9.45
N PHE A 107 11.42 2.48 10.40
CA PHE A 107 12.89 2.58 10.43
C PHE A 107 13.63 1.24 10.53
N HIS A 108 12.98 0.22 11.10
CA HIS A 108 13.56 -1.12 11.25
C HIS A 108 12.69 -2.22 10.63
N TYR A 109 11.78 -1.85 9.72
CA TYR A 109 11.06 -2.83 8.90
C TYR A 109 11.99 -3.30 7.78
N LYS A 110 12.55 -4.51 7.92
CA LYS A 110 13.59 -5.03 7.02
C LYS A 110 13.21 -6.39 6.41
N PRO A 111 12.44 -6.40 5.31
CA PRO A 111 12.14 -7.62 4.55
C PRO A 111 13.37 -8.43 4.13
N ALA A 112 14.50 -7.76 3.86
CA ALA A 112 15.75 -8.42 3.50
C ALA A 112 16.25 -9.41 4.57
N GLU A 113 16.11 -9.09 5.86
CA GLU A 113 16.51 -9.99 6.95
C GLU A 113 15.62 -11.25 7.00
N VAL A 114 14.33 -11.11 6.67
CA VAL A 114 13.41 -12.26 6.53
C VAL A 114 13.79 -13.12 5.33
N ARG A 115 14.12 -12.49 4.19
CA ARG A 115 14.60 -13.20 3.00
C ARG A 115 15.88 -13.98 3.29
N ASP A 116 16.86 -13.37 3.96
CA ASP A 116 18.13 -14.01 4.30
C ASP A 116 17.90 -15.22 5.21
N TRP A 117 17.01 -15.12 6.19
CA TRP A 117 16.65 -16.23 7.05
C TRP A 117 16.00 -17.38 6.27
N LEU A 118 15.03 -17.08 5.40
CA LEU A 118 14.37 -18.08 4.54
C LEU A 118 15.35 -18.71 3.55
N ALA A 119 16.25 -17.93 2.97
CA ALA A 119 17.28 -18.41 2.06
C ALA A 119 18.29 -19.33 2.76
N ALA A 120 18.67 -19.02 4.00
CA ALA A 120 19.53 -19.88 4.81
C ALA A 120 18.85 -21.22 5.13
N LYS A 121 17.53 -21.23 5.36
CA LYS A 121 16.78 -22.46 5.70
C LYS A 121 16.38 -23.30 4.48
N TYR A 122 15.93 -22.67 3.39
CA TYR A 122 15.31 -23.34 2.24
C TYR A 122 16.07 -23.18 0.93
N GLY A 123 17.15 -22.41 0.92
CA GLY A 123 17.94 -22.06 -0.27
C GLY A 123 17.55 -20.71 -0.87
N ALA A 124 18.52 -20.02 -1.46
CA ALA A 124 18.30 -18.75 -2.14
C ALA A 124 17.58 -18.95 -3.48
N VAL A 125 16.52 -18.15 -3.71
CA VAL A 125 15.84 -18.08 -5.01
C VAL A 125 16.51 -16.99 -5.85
N LYS A 126 16.92 -17.35 -7.08
CA LYS A 126 17.54 -16.41 -8.02
C LYS A 126 16.49 -15.87 -8.98
N HIS A 127 16.30 -14.56 -9.00
CA HIS A 127 15.51 -13.89 -10.02
C HIS A 127 16.47 -13.34 -11.06
N GLU A 128 16.28 -13.70 -12.33
CA GLU A 128 16.95 -12.99 -13.41
C GLU A 128 16.46 -11.53 -13.40
N ALA A 129 17.38 -10.59 -13.62
CA ALA A 129 17.03 -9.19 -13.65
C ALA A 129 15.92 -8.96 -14.68
N PRO A 130 14.90 -8.14 -14.39
CA PRO A 130 13.90 -7.79 -15.38
C PRO A 130 14.60 -7.20 -16.61
N VAL A 131 14.43 -7.83 -17.78
CA VAL A 131 14.91 -7.27 -19.03
C VAL A 131 14.21 -5.93 -19.21
N ALA A 132 14.98 -4.84 -19.14
CA ALA A 132 14.45 -3.49 -19.32
C ALA A 132 13.79 -3.39 -20.70
N VAL A 133 12.46 -3.38 -20.74
CA VAL A 133 11.72 -3.15 -21.98
C VAL A 133 11.81 -1.66 -22.28
N ALA A 134 12.63 -1.30 -23.27
CA ALA A 134 12.76 0.08 -23.73
C ALA A 134 11.39 0.62 -24.17
N PRO A 135 11.03 1.87 -23.84
CA PRO A 135 9.77 2.45 -24.30
C PRO A 135 9.80 2.59 -25.82
N ALA A 136 8.80 2.02 -26.50
CA ALA A 136 8.59 2.22 -27.92
C ALA A 136 8.24 3.69 -28.16
N SER A 137 9.19 4.41 -28.77
CA SER A 137 8.97 5.75 -29.30
C SER A 137 8.13 5.67 -30.58
N SER A 138 7.08 6.48 -30.69
CA SER A 138 6.67 6.98 -32.01
C SER A 138 6.05 8.37 -31.89
N ALA A 139 6.55 9.23 -32.78
CA ALA A 139 6.28 10.65 -32.90
C ALA A 139 5.19 10.93 -33.95
N THR A 140 4.43 12.01 -33.69
CA THR A 140 3.87 13.04 -34.60
C THR A 140 3.44 12.72 -36.04
N ALA A 141 2.21 13.13 -36.39
CA ALA A 141 1.78 13.96 -37.54
C ALA A 141 0.24 13.88 -37.69
N SER A 142 -0.55 14.84 -38.20
CA SER A 142 -0.43 16.26 -38.58
C SER A 142 -1.85 16.73 -39.00
N ALA A 143 -2.13 18.01 -38.77
CA ALA A 143 -3.01 18.97 -39.49
C ALA A 143 -4.46 18.66 -39.98
N SER A 144 -5.31 19.67 -39.73
CA SER A 144 -6.68 20.00 -40.19
C SER A 144 -6.94 19.96 -41.72
N PRO A 145 -8.20 20.21 -42.14
CA PRO A 145 -8.51 21.58 -42.60
C PRO A 145 -9.87 22.15 -42.13
N SER A 146 -9.96 23.47 -42.27
CA SER A 146 -10.98 24.41 -41.84
C SER A 146 -12.20 24.48 -42.79
N ALA A 147 -13.34 24.99 -42.30
CA ALA A 147 -14.34 25.69 -43.10
C ALA A 147 -15.09 26.76 -42.26
N THR A 148 -14.84 28.04 -42.59
CA THR A 148 -15.76 29.17 -42.87
C THR A 148 -17.18 29.13 -42.27
N GLY A 149 -17.83 30.17 -41.72
CA GLY A 149 -17.73 31.64 -41.57
C GLY A 149 -18.96 32.01 -40.69
N ALA A 150 -19.34 33.22 -40.29
CA ALA A 150 -19.06 34.59 -40.68
C ALA A 150 -19.54 35.53 -39.55
N SER A 151 -18.87 36.68 -39.44
CA SER A 151 -19.35 38.03 -39.10
C SER A 151 -20.40 38.29 -37.99
N ALA A 152 -19.97 39.13 -37.04
CA ALA A 152 -20.76 39.87 -36.05
C ALA A 152 -21.73 40.91 -36.67
N PRO A 153 -22.62 41.54 -35.87
CA PRO A 153 -22.17 42.77 -35.20
C PRO A 153 -22.71 43.02 -33.78
N SER A 154 -21.92 43.84 -33.08
CA SER A 154 -22.17 44.87 -32.07
C SER A 154 -23.59 45.13 -31.52
N GLY A 155 -23.68 45.28 -30.19
CA GLY A 155 -24.77 45.94 -29.47
C GLY A 155 -24.64 45.75 -27.95
N GLN A 156 -23.85 46.59 -27.26
CA GLN A 156 -24.32 47.73 -26.44
C GLN A 156 -24.92 47.32 -25.07
N ALA A 157 -24.22 47.74 -24.02
CA ALA A 157 -24.62 47.64 -22.62
C ALA A 157 -25.66 48.71 -22.23
N PRO A 158 -26.40 48.46 -21.15
CA PRO A 158 -26.59 49.45 -20.08
C PRO A 158 -26.14 48.81 -18.75
N GLY A 159 -25.55 49.50 -17.76
CA GLY A 159 -25.75 50.88 -17.36
C GLY A 159 -26.90 50.96 -16.35
N GLY A 160 -26.60 50.93 -15.05
CA GLY A 160 -27.40 51.61 -14.02
C GLY A 160 -28.24 50.79 -13.04
N SER A 161 -27.72 50.66 -11.81
CA SER A 161 -28.33 50.98 -10.51
C SER A 161 -29.84 50.74 -10.26
N THR A 162 -30.20 50.00 -9.21
CA THR A 162 -30.76 50.56 -7.95
C THR A 162 -31.13 49.47 -6.92
N LYS A 163 -30.76 49.78 -5.68
CA LYS A 163 -31.29 49.33 -4.36
C LYS A 163 -31.13 47.89 -3.91
#